data_AF-A1BGR6-F1
#
_entry.id   AF-A1BGR6-F1
#
_cell.length_a   1.000
_cell.length_b   1.000
_cell.length_c   1.000
_cell.angle_alpha   90.00
_cell.angle_beta   90.00
_cell.angle_gamma   90.00
#
_symmetry.space_group_name_H-M   'P 1'
#
loop_
_entity.id
_entity.type
_entity.pdbx_description
1 polymer ?
#
loop_
_entity_poly.entity_id
_entity_poly.type
_entity_poly.pdbx_seq_one_letter_code
_entity_poly.pdbx_strand_id
1 'polypeptide(L)'
;MSTTENLQNAFAGESQANRKYLAFAKKAEEEGLLQIAKLFRAAAEAETVHALAHLRVMGGIKNTAENLQEAIEGEEFEFTDMYPKYLVEAQQEGNKPAEFSIKNALAVEEIHHGLYSKALDAVKSGKDLPSGNIYICPVCGNTVENIIPDTCPICNVPGSKFIEIS
;
A
#
# COMPACT_ATOMS: atom_id res chain seq x y z
N MET A 1 -15.35 5.93 24.64
CA MET A 1 -14.29 5.27 23.87
C MET A 1 -13.42 4.47 24.82
N SER A 2 -13.25 3.18 24.54
CA SER A 2 -12.31 2.31 25.26
C SER A 2 -10.87 2.68 24.90
N THR A 3 -9.90 2.24 25.72
CA THR A 3 -8.47 2.42 25.37
C THR A 3 -8.13 1.72 24.06
N THR A 4 -8.76 0.57 23.78
CA THR A 4 -8.59 -0.14 22.50
C THR A 4 -9.07 0.68 21.32
N GLU A 5 -10.27 1.27 21.39
CA GLU A 5 -10.80 2.16 20.34
C GLU A 5 -9.90 3.40 20.15
N ASN A 6 -9.35 3.95 21.23
CA ASN A 6 -8.41 5.06 21.15
C ASN A 6 -7.13 4.66 20.38
N LEU A 7 -6.59 3.46 20.62
CA LEU A 7 -5.40 2.96 19.92
C LEU A 7 -5.68 2.67 18.45
N GLN A 8 -6.86 2.16 18.10
CA GLN A 8 -7.26 1.95 16.70
C GLN A 8 -7.35 3.28 15.96
N ASN A 9 -8.00 4.28 16.56
CA ASN A 9 -8.10 5.62 16.00
C ASN A 9 -6.72 6.29 15.88
N ALA A 10 -5.85 6.11 16.87
CA ALA A 10 -4.47 6.61 16.82
C ALA A 10 -3.67 5.93 15.70
N PHE A 11 -3.72 4.60 15.58
CA PHE A 11 -3.08 3.87 14.49
C PHE A 11 -3.53 4.36 13.10
N ALA A 12 -4.84 4.55 12.91
CA ALA A 12 -5.38 5.10 11.66
C ALA A 12 -4.89 6.54 11.41
N GLY A 13 -4.85 7.37 12.46
CA GLY A 13 -4.37 8.76 12.40
C GLY A 13 -2.90 8.86 12.03
N GLU A 14 -2.04 8.09 12.70
CA GLU A 14 -0.60 8.05 12.44
C GLU A 14 -0.28 7.48 11.06
N SER A 15 -1.02 6.46 10.61
CA SER A 15 -0.88 5.90 9.26
C SER A 15 -1.22 6.92 8.18
N GLN A 16 -2.30 7.69 8.36
CA GLN A 16 -2.65 8.79 7.45
C GLN A 16 -1.64 9.94 7.50
N ALA A 17 -1.13 10.30 8.69
CA ALA A 17 -0.14 11.36 8.86
C ALA A 17 1.16 11.02 8.12
N ASN A 18 1.68 9.80 8.30
CA ASN A 18 2.85 9.31 7.59
C ASN A 18 2.70 9.45 6.06
N ARG A 19 1.62 8.93 5.47
CA ARG A 19 1.40 8.99 4.00
C ARG A 19 1.27 10.44 3.50
N LYS A 20 0.58 11.31 4.24
CA LYS A 20 0.48 12.75 3.92
C LYS A 20 1.85 13.42 3.95
N TYR A 21 2.65 13.18 4.98
CA TYR A 21 3.95 13.83 5.14
C TYR A 21 4.95 13.41 4.05
N LEU A 22 4.92 12.16 3.58
CA LEU A 22 5.72 11.75 2.42
C LEU A 22 5.29 12.49 1.13
N ALA A 23 3.98 12.67 0.91
CA ALA A 23 3.48 13.44 -0.23
C ALA A 23 3.90 14.93 -0.14
N PHE A 24 3.81 15.52 1.06
CA PHE A 24 4.23 16.91 1.30
C PHE A 24 5.74 17.09 1.17
N ALA A 25 6.53 16.10 1.58
CA ALA A 25 7.98 16.11 1.37
C ALA A 25 8.32 16.20 -0.12
N LYS A 26 7.69 15.37 -0.97
CA LYS A 26 7.89 15.42 -2.42
C LYS A 26 7.52 16.79 -2.98
N LYS A 27 6.38 17.34 -2.56
CA LYS A 27 5.94 18.66 -3.00
C LYS A 27 6.94 19.77 -2.62
N ALA A 28 7.46 19.73 -1.39
CA ALA A 28 8.47 20.68 -0.93
C ALA A 28 9.79 20.57 -1.73
N GLU A 29 10.18 19.38 -2.18
CA GLU A 29 11.35 19.22 -3.06
C GLU A 29 11.14 19.79 -4.45
N GLU A 30 9.98 19.57 -5.04
CA GLU A 30 9.60 20.16 -6.33
C GLU A 30 9.65 21.70 -6.28
N GLU A 31 9.43 22.28 -5.10
CA GLU A 31 9.51 23.73 -4.84
C GLU A 31 10.90 24.21 -4.40
N GLY A 32 11.89 23.33 -4.31
CA GLY A 32 13.25 23.66 -3.88
C GLY A 32 13.42 23.89 -2.37
N LEU A 33 12.39 23.59 -1.56
CA LEU A 33 12.38 23.75 -0.11
C LEU A 33 12.98 22.52 0.61
N LEU A 34 14.24 22.23 0.31
CA LEU A 34 14.90 20.96 0.68
C LEU A 34 14.91 20.67 2.19
N GLN A 35 15.08 21.69 3.03
CA GLN A 35 15.06 21.52 4.49
C GLN A 35 13.66 21.21 5.04
N ILE A 36 12.61 21.77 4.42
CA ILE A 36 11.21 21.47 4.77
C ILE A 36 10.86 20.06 4.32
N ALA A 37 11.27 19.67 3.11
CA ALA A 37 11.12 18.29 2.65
C ALA A 37 11.79 17.28 3.58
N LYS A 38 13.01 17.59 4.05
CA LYS A 38 13.74 16.77 5.03
C LYS A 38 12.98 16.67 6.35
N LEU A 39 12.40 17.76 6.85
CA LEU A 39 11.59 17.75 8.06
C LEU A 39 10.35 16.87 7.90
N PHE A 40 9.62 16.99 6.79
CA PHE A 40 8.46 16.14 6.52
C PHE A 40 8.80 14.67 6.47
N ARG A 41 9.93 14.28 5.85
CA ARG A 41 10.39 12.89 5.89
C ARG A 41 10.70 12.42 7.30
N ALA A 42 11.41 13.24 8.08
CA ALA A 42 11.73 12.89 9.47
C ALA A 42 10.46 12.71 10.32
N ALA A 43 9.45 13.56 10.12
CA ALA A 43 8.16 13.41 10.77
C ALA A 43 7.43 12.15 10.30
N ALA A 44 7.44 11.84 9.00
CA ALA A 44 6.85 10.61 8.49
C ALA A 44 7.46 9.36 9.14
N GLU A 45 8.79 9.29 9.27
CA GLU A 45 9.47 8.20 10.00
C GLU A 45 9.04 8.13 11.48
N ALA A 46 8.85 9.28 12.15
CA ALA A 46 8.34 9.31 13.51
C ALA A 46 6.92 8.74 13.61
N GLU A 47 6.01 9.11 12.69
CA GLU A 47 4.65 8.57 12.70
C GLU A 47 4.60 7.07 12.39
N THR A 48 5.54 6.56 11.60
CA THR A 48 5.72 5.10 11.46
C THR A 48 6.05 4.46 12.80
N VAL A 49 6.95 5.05 13.60
CA VAL A 49 7.28 4.54 14.94
C VAL A 49 6.04 4.55 15.85
N HIS A 50 5.25 5.63 15.84
CA HIS A 50 4.02 5.74 16.63
C HIS A 50 2.96 4.72 16.21
N ALA A 51 2.65 4.63 14.90
CA ALA A 51 1.68 3.68 14.36
C ALA A 51 2.05 2.24 14.72
N LEU A 52 3.30 1.84 14.50
CA LEU A 52 3.77 0.48 14.81
C LEU A 52 3.82 0.20 16.31
N ALA A 53 3.98 1.20 17.17
CA ALA A 53 3.87 1.03 18.62
C ALA A 53 2.42 0.73 19.02
N HIS A 54 1.46 1.47 18.48
CA HIS A 54 0.03 1.23 18.74
C HIS A 54 -0.42 -0.12 18.22
N LEU A 55 -0.04 -0.49 16.99
CA LEU A 55 -0.37 -1.79 16.40
C LEU A 55 0.17 -2.96 17.24
N ARG A 56 1.40 -2.84 17.77
CA ARG A 56 1.98 -3.84 18.70
C ARG A 56 1.20 -3.95 19.99
N VAL A 57 0.81 -2.84 20.63
CA VAL A 57 0.03 -2.86 21.87
C VAL A 57 -1.35 -3.50 21.65
N MET A 58 -1.95 -3.30 20.47
CA MET A 58 -3.21 -3.93 20.09
C MET A 58 -3.09 -5.42 19.73
N GLY A 59 -1.87 -5.96 19.65
CA GLY A 59 -1.64 -7.35 19.21
C GLY A 59 -1.87 -7.56 17.71
N GLY A 60 -1.82 -6.49 16.90
CA GLY A 60 -2.01 -6.55 15.45
C GLY A 60 -0.79 -7.02 14.66
N ILE A 61 0.32 -7.35 15.33
CA ILE A 61 1.49 -7.97 14.69
C ILE A 61 1.63 -9.39 15.23
N LYS A 62 1.33 -10.37 14.38
CA LYS A 62 1.36 -11.80 14.69
C LYS A 62 2.53 -12.48 13.97
N ASN A 63 2.50 -13.81 13.85
CA ASN A 63 3.48 -14.52 13.04
C ASN A 63 3.24 -14.28 11.53
N THR A 64 4.24 -14.55 10.69
CA THR A 64 4.17 -14.26 9.24
C THR A 64 2.99 -14.90 8.54
N ALA A 65 2.63 -16.15 8.87
CA ALA A 65 1.50 -16.82 8.24
C ALA A 65 0.16 -16.16 8.61
N GLU A 66 0.02 -15.72 9.87
CA GLU A 66 -1.18 -14.98 10.32
C GLU A 66 -1.26 -13.59 9.69
N ASN A 67 -0.14 -12.87 9.58
CA ASN A 67 -0.10 -11.55 8.94
C ASN A 67 -0.40 -11.64 7.43
N LEU A 68 0.11 -12.69 6.75
CA LEU A 68 -0.20 -12.94 5.34
C LEU A 68 -1.68 -13.27 5.15
N GLN A 69 -2.28 -14.06 6.04
CA GLN A 69 -3.71 -14.34 6.00
C GLN A 69 -4.55 -13.07 6.19
N GLU A 70 -4.17 -12.19 7.13
CA GLU A 70 -4.82 -10.89 7.33
C GLU A 70 -4.70 -9.99 6.08
N ALA A 71 -3.54 -9.97 5.43
CA ALA A 71 -3.34 -9.25 4.17
C ALA A 71 -4.22 -9.81 3.06
N ILE A 72 -4.28 -11.14 2.86
CA ILE A 72 -5.14 -11.80 1.87
C ILE A 72 -6.60 -11.40 2.05
N GLU A 73 -7.11 -11.46 3.28
CA GLU A 73 -8.49 -11.09 3.61
C GLU A 73 -8.77 -9.60 3.35
N GLY A 74 -7.80 -8.74 3.66
CA GLY A 74 -7.86 -7.31 3.37
C GLY A 74 -7.95 -7.04 1.87
N GLU A 75 -6.98 -7.56 1.09
CA GLU A 75 -6.96 -7.40 -0.36
C GLU A 75 -8.23 -7.97 -1.01
N GLU A 76 -8.69 -9.15 -0.59
CA GLU A 76 -9.96 -9.75 -1.06
C GLU A 76 -11.15 -8.83 -0.82
N PHE A 77 -11.28 -8.27 0.38
CA PHE A 77 -12.33 -7.30 0.67
C PHE A 77 -12.22 -6.07 -0.22
N GLU A 78 -11.00 -5.57 -0.47
CA GLU A 78 -10.77 -4.40 -1.31
C GLU A 78 -11.22 -4.61 -2.75
N PHE A 79 -10.82 -5.70 -3.41
CA PHE A 79 -11.15 -5.94 -4.82
C PHE A 79 -12.52 -6.60 -5.07
N THR A 80 -13.11 -7.29 -4.09
CA THR A 80 -14.43 -7.92 -4.25
C THR A 80 -15.59 -7.05 -3.79
N ASP A 81 -15.38 -6.17 -2.81
CA ASP A 81 -16.47 -5.42 -2.17
C ASP A 81 -16.24 -3.90 -2.17
N MET A 82 -15.10 -3.42 -1.64
CA MET A 82 -14.89 -1.99 -1.40
C MET A 82 -14.73 -1.19 -2.70
N TYR A 83 -13.68 -1.48 -3.49
CA TYR A 83 -13.41 -0.72 -4.71
C TYR A 83 -14.46 -0.87 -5.81
N PRO A 84 -15.11 -2.04 -6.01
CA PRO A 84 -16.23 -2.13 -6.95
C PRO A 84 -17.38 -1.17 -6.61
N LYS A 85 -17.74 -1.05 -5.32
CA LYS A 85 -18.77 -0.08 -4.87
C LYS A 85 -18.33 1.35 -5.11
N TYR A 86 -17.13 1.71 -4.67
CA TYR A 86 -16.61 3.08 -4.83
C TYR A 86 -16.45 3.45 -6.30
N LEU A 87 -16.14 2.48 -7.16
CA LEU A 87 -16.06 2.71 -8.60
C LEU A 87 -17.41 3.10 -9.20
N VAL A 88 -18.48 2.38 -8.81
CA VAL A 88 -19.84 2.69 -9.24
C VAL A 88 -20.25 4.09 -8.78
N GLU A 89 -19.96 4.45 -7.52
CA GLU A 89 -20.23 5.78 -6.97
C GLU A 89 -19.49 6.88 -7.74
N ALA A 90 -18.17 6.72 -7.95
CA ALA A 90 -17.36 7.67 -8.71
C ALA A 90 -17.86 7.86 -10.17
N GLN A 91 -18.36 6.79 -10.79
CA GLN A 91 -18.95 6.84 -12.12
C GLN A 91 -20.29 7.57 -12.14
N GLN A 92 -21.15 7.35 -11.14
CA GLN A 92 -22.44 8.03 -10.99
C GLN A 92 -22.26 9.54 -10.76
N GLU A 93 -21.23 9.92 -10.01
CA GLU A 93 -20.85 11.32 -9.77
C GLU A 93 -20.19 11.99 -10.99
N GLY A 94 -19.75 11.20 -11.98
CA GLY A 94 -18.94 11.69 -13.09
C GLY A 94 -17.52 12.12 -12.67
N ASN A 95 -17.04 11.70 -11.50
CA ASN A 95 -15.74 12.05 -10.96
C ASN A 95 -14.62 11.21 -11.59
N LYS A 96 -14.18 11.61 -12.80
CA LYS A 96 -13.17 10.90 -13.58
C LYS A 96 -11.82 10.69 -12.86
N PRO A 97 -11.28 11.67 -12.10
CA PRO A 97 -10.07 11.43 -11.32
C PRO A 97 -10.21 10.31 -10.28
N ALA A 98 -11.34 10.29 -9.55
CA ALA A 98 -11.63 9.23 -8.58
C ALA A 98 -11.80 7.88 -9.28
N GLU A 99 -12.56 7.84 -10.39
CA GLU A 99 -12.76 6.63 -11.20
C GLU A 99 -11.41 6.02 -11.62
N PHE A 100 -10.47 6.85 -12.09
CA PHE A 100 -9.15 6.38 -12.51
C PHE A 100 -8.32 5.84 -11.35
N SER A 101 -8.29 6.56 -10.22
CA SER A 101 -7.55 6.13 -9.03
C SER A 101 -8.08 4.80 -8.49
N ILE A 102 -9.41 4.65 -8.41
CA ILE A 102 -10.08 3.46 -7.90
C ILE A 102 -9.87 2.27 -8.85
N LYS A 103 -9.99 2.47 -10.17
CA LYS A 103 -9.74 1.39 -11.16
C LYS A 103 -8.32 0.84 -11.06
N ASN A 104 -7.34 1.71 -10.84
CA ASN A 104 -5.95 1.30 -10.69
C ASN A 104 -5.77 0.44 -9.43
N ALA A 105 -6.25 0.92 -8.27
CA ALA A 105 -6.17 0.17 -7.03
C ALA A 105 -6.89 -1.19 -7.15
N LEU A 106 -8.13 -1.19 -7.63
CA LEU A 106 -8.93 -2.41 -7.87
C LEU A 106 -8.15 -3.48 -8.67
N ALA A 107 -7.50 -3.08 -9.77
CA ALA A 107 -6.74 -4.00 -10.61
C ALA A 107 -5.44 -4.50 -9.94
N VAL A 108 -4.88 -3.72 -9.01
CA VAL A 108 -3.65 -4.06 -8.31
C VAL A 108 -3.91 -4.95 -7.09
N GLU A 109 -4.99 -4.72 -6.35
CA GLU A 109 -5.27 -5.48 -5.13
C GLU A 109 -5.56 -6.97 -5.43
N GLU A 110 -6.13 -7.29 -6.60
CA GLU A 110 -6.24 -8.68 -7.07
C GLU A 110 -4.86 -9.33 -7.27
N ILE A 111 -3.87 -8.56 -7.72
CA ILE A 111 -2.48 -9.02 -7.87
C ILE A 111 -1.85 -9.22 -6.49
N HIS A 112 -2.03 -8.29 -5.56
CA HIS A 112 -1.53 -8.41 -4.18
C HIS A 112 -2.09 -9.64 -3.48
N HIS A 113 -3.39 -9.89 -3.60
CA HIS A 113 -4.02 -11.10 -3.08
C HIS A 113 -3.34 -12.37 -3.62
N GLY A 114 -3.06 -12.43 -4.93
CA GLY A 114 -2.34 -13.55 -5.54
C GLY A 114 -0.91 -13.72 -4.99
N LEU A 115 -0.17 -12.61 -4.84
CA LEU A 115 1.19 -12.61 -4.31
C LEU A 115 1.25 -13.06 -2.85
N TYR A 116 0.35 -12.58 -2.00
CA TYR A 116 0.29 -13.00 -0.60
C TYR A 116 -0.20 -14.43 -0.44
N SER A 117 -1.14 -14.90 -1.29
CA SER A 117 -1.56 -16.31 -1.30
C SER A 117 -0.38 -17.24 -1.60
N LYS A 118 0.42 -16.92 -2.61
CA LYS A 118 1.66 -17.65 -2.95
C LYS A 118 2.67 -17.61 -1.79
N ALA A 119 2.84 -16.46 -1.14
CA ALA A 119 3.72 -16.32 0.01
C ALA A 119 3.26 -17.17 1.22
N LEU A 120 1.95 -17.21 1.47
CA LEU A 120 1.37 -18.01 2.55
C LEU A 120 1.60 -19.51 2.32
N ASP A 121 1.43 -19.99 1.10
CA ASP A 121 1.73 -21.37 0.73
C ASP A 121 3.21 -21.72 0.92
N ALA A 122 4.12 -20.81 0.55
CA ALA A 122 5.55 -20.99 0.79
C ALA A 122 5.85 -21.13 2.30
N VAL A 123 5.34 -20.20 3.11
CA VAL A 123 5.54 -20.20 4.57
C VAL A 123 4.95 -21.46 5.23
N LYS A 124 3.74 -21.88 4.82
CA LYS A 124 3.12 -23.12 5.31
C LYS A 124 3.92 -24.37 4.93
N SER A 125 4.67 -24.32 3.84
CA SER A 125 5.60 -25.39 3.42
C SER A 125 6.98 -25.33 4.12
N GLY A 126 7.18 -24.40 5.05
CA GLY A 126 8.46 -24.21 5.77
C GLY A 126 9.54 -23.54 4.93
N LYS A 127 9.14 -22.77 3.91
CA LYS A 127 10.04 -22.06 2.99
C LYS A 127 9.73 -20.57 2.96
N ASP A 128 10.70 -19.79 2.51
CA ASP A 128 10.48 -18.41 2.08
C ASP A 128 10.08 -18.37 0.59
N LEU A 129 9.72 -17.20 0.09
CA LEU A 129 9.63 -16.95 -1.35
C LEU A 129 10.99 -17.20 -2.03
N PRO A 130 11.02 -17.64 -3.30
CA PRO A 130 12.24 -17.71 -4.07
C PRO A 130 12.93 -16.34 -4.13
N SER A 131 14.26 -16.31 -4.03
CA SER A 131 15.02 -15.07 -4.22
C SER A 131 14.69 -14.46 -5.58
N GLY A 132 14.44 -13.15 -5.57
CA GLY A 132 14.00 -12.41 -6.74
C GLY A 132 13.78 -10.95 -6.41
N ASN A 133 13.58 -10.14 -7.44
CA ASN A 133 13.31 -8.71 -7.30
C ASN A 133 11.80 -8.47 -7.36
N ILE A 134 11.31 -7.52 -6.57
CA ILE A 134 9.93 -7.04 -6.63
C ILE A 134 9.96 -5.62 -7.18
N TYR A 135 9.16 -5.35 -8.20
CA TYR A 135 9.08 -4.04 -8.83
C TYR A 135 7.68 -3.47 -8.72
N ILE A 136 7.59 -2.15 -8.54
CA ILE A 136 6.34 -1.42 -8.47
C ILE A 136 6.24 -0.38 -9.58
N CYS A 137 5.06 -0.28 -10.21
CA CYS A 137 4.73 0.84 -11.08
C CYS A 137 4.48 2.10 -10.23
N PRO A 138 5.23 3.21 -10.44
CA PRO A 138 5.09 4.41 -9.61
C PRO A 138 3.83 5.23 -9.91
N VAL A 139 3.01 4.81 -10.88
CA VAL A 139 1.79 5.52 -11.30
C VAL A 139 0.55 4.84 -10.74
N CYS A 140 0.43 3.51 -10.87
CA CYS A 140 -0.77 2.78 -10.49
C CYS A 140 -0.55 1.75 -9.38
N GLY A 141 0.69 1.51 -8.95
CA GLY A 141 1.00 0.53 -7.90
C GLY A 141 1.16 -0.91 -8.39
N ASN A 142 1.08 -1.19 -9.70
CA ASN A 142 1.23 -2.56 -10.22
C ASN A 142 2.52 -3.23 -9.72
N THR A 143 2.37 -4.33 -8.99
CA THR A 143 3.47 -5.09 -8.38
C THR A 143 3.80 -6.31 -9.22
N VAL A 144 5.07 -6.47 -9.62
CA VAL A 144 5.54 -7.60 -10.44
C VAL A 144 6.79 -8.25 -9.86
N GLU A 145 6.88 -9.57 -9.98
CA GLU A 145 8.05 -10.35 -9.56
C GLU A 145 8.99 -10.59 -10.75
N ASN A 146 10.29 -10.31 -10.58
CA ASN A 146 11.42 -10.63 -11.46
C ASN A 146 11.44 -10.01 -12.87
N ILE A 147 10.28 -9.88 -13.53
CA ILE A 147 10.16 -9.45 -14.92
C ILE A 147 9.31 -8.18 -14.96
N ILE A 148 9.93 -7.09 -15.39
CA ILE A 148 9.24 -5.84 -15.69
C ILE A 148 8.62 -5.95 -17.10
N PRO A 149 7.31 -5.70 -17.28
CA PRO A 149 6.71 -5.69 -18.62
C PRO A 149 7.17 -4.45 -19.41
N ASP A 150 7.25 -4.55 -20.75
CA ASP A 150 7.61 -3.39 -21.61
C ASP A 150 6.72 -2.17 -21.36
N THR A 151 5.44 -2.42 -21.06
CA THR A 151 4.43 -1.43 -20.71
C THR A 151 3.59 -1.95 -19.55
N CYS A 152 3.30 -1.10 -18.57
CA CYS A 152 2.42 -1.47 -17.46
C CYS A 152 1.02 -1.83 -17.98
N PRO A 153 0.50 -3.04 -17.70
CA PRO A 153 -0.79 -3.48 -18.23
C PRO A 153 -1.98 -2.71 -17.63
N ILE A 154 -1.77 -1.98 -16.54
CA ILE A 154 -2.83 -1.25 -15.83
C ILE A 154 -2.90 0.20 -16.32
N CYS A 155 -1.79 0.94 -16.25
CA CYS A 155 -1.78 2.39 -16.54
C CYS A 155 -0.99 2.79 -17.79
N ASN A 156 -0.45 1.84 -18.55
CA ASN A 156 0.29 2.06 -19.79
C ASN A 156 1.58 2.88 -19.67
N VAL A 157 2.13 3.07 -18.46
CA VAL A 157 3.45 3.69 -18.31
C VAL A 157 4.55 2.73 -18.80
N PRO A 158 5.64 3.21 -19.43
CA PRO A 158 6.73 2.36 -19.85
C PRO A 158 7.35 1.56 -18.69
N GLY A 159 7.73 0.31 -18.94
CA GLY A 159 8.38 -0.58 -17.98
C GLY A 159 9.63 0.03 -17.34
N SER A 160 10.38 0.82 -18.10
CA SER A 160 11.55 1.58 -17.60
C SER A 160 11.27 2.53 -16.43
N LYS A 161 10.00 2.79 -16.08
CA LYS A 161 9.60 3.60 -14.91
C LYS A 161 9.37 2.78 -13.65
N PHE A 162 9.31 1.45 -13.74
CA PHE A 162 9.16 0.61 -12.55
C PHE A 162 10.34 0.80 -11.61
N ILE A 163 10.06 0.73 -10.32
CA ILE A 163 11.03 0.92 -9.25
C ILE A 163 11.17 -0.41 -8.53
N GLU A 164 12.41 -0.84 -8.33
CA GLU A 164 12.70 -2.00 -7.48
C GLU A 164 12.49 -1.66 -6.00
N ILE A 165 11.86 -2.56 -5.26
CA ILE A 165 11.68 -2.46 -3.82
C ILE A 165 12.75 -3.30 -3.11
N SER A 166 13.44 -2.69 -2.14
CA SER A 166 14.52 -3.27 -1.34
C SER A 166 14.31 -3.10 0.16
#